data_AF-A0A9D7D9U4-F1
#
_entry.id   AF-A0A9D7D9U4-F1
#
_cell.length_a   1.000
_cell.length_b   1.000
_cell.length_c   1.000
_cell.angle_alpha   90.00
_cell.angle_beta   90.00
_cell.angle_gamma   90.00
#
_symmetry.space_group_name_H-M   'P 1'
#
loop_
_entity.id
_entity.type
_entity.pdbx_description
1 polymer ?
#
loop_
_entity_poly.entity_id
_entity_poly.type
_entity_poly.pdbx_seq_one_letter_code
_entity_poly.pdbx_strand_id
1 'polypeptide(L)'
;MNELPNIKEVFHKLRQGAYITHEQGVLHAALADKYEDYRSYFEPLGLNLVRHPRDFFYFHTDSAENTPPSSALPAVAVFCFILIESSANEGRPVEEYLLTDRFSIAGLPHLTLDRYKAHLKAVGVDDELSLRKLIKSMVRLGWVEYFNDDTFRFLRPFHRVFDKCAEISAAAEQEKRSVLINTEPTIDPELN
;
A
#
# COMPACT_ATOMS: atom_id res chain seq x y z
N MET A 1 -24.09 -6.97 -24.75
CA MET A 1 -22.94 -6.66 -23.86
C MET A 1 -23.46 -5.75 -22.77
N ASN A 2 -23.40 -6.18 -21.50
CA ASN A 2 -23.77 -5.32 -20.38
C ASN A 2 -22.83 -4.11 -20.34
N GLU A 3 -23.40 -2.91 -20.31
CA GLU A 3 -22.61 -1.68 -20.21
C GLU A 3 -22.00 -1.59 -18.81
N LEU A 4 -20.66 -1.50 -18.75
CA LEU A 4 -19.88 -1.31 -17.53
C LEU A 4 -19.85 0.19 -17.17
N PRO A 5 -20.51 0.63 -16.08
CA PRO A 5 -20.57 2.05 -15.74
C PRO A 5 -19.19 2.68 -15.54
N ASN A 6 -18.93 3.88 -16.06
CA ASN A 6 -17.67 4.59 -15.79
C ASN A 6 -16.38 3.80 -16.14
N ILE A 7 -16.45 2.79 -17.02
CA ILE A 7 -15.32 1.88 -17.31
C ILE A 7 -14.03 2.60 -17.68
N LYS A 8 -14.12 3.70 -18.43
CA LYS A 8 -12.96 4.52 -18.82
C LYS A 8 -12.25 5.11 -17.61
N GLU A 9 -13.01 5.64 -16.66
CA GLU A 9 -12.46 6.28 -15.46
C GLU A 9 -11.89 5.24 -14.48
N VAL A 10 -12.61 4.13 -14.29
CA VAL A 10 -12.14 2.97 -13.53
C VAL A 10 -10.81 2.48 -14.08
N PHE A 11 -10.75 2.17 -15.37
CA PHE A 11 -9.54 1.68 -16.02
C PHE A 11 -8.38 2.67 -15.90
N HIS A 12 -8.63 3.96 -16.16
CA HIS A 12 -7.60 4.99 -16.08
C HIS A 12 -6.99 5.10 -14.68
N LYS A 13 -7.82 5.09 -13.61
CA LYS A 13 -7.32 5.11 -12.23
C LYS A 13 -6.53 3.85 -11.91
N LEU A 14 -7.10 2.68 -12.15
CA LEU A 14 -6.48 1.41 -11.76
C LEU A 14 -5.16 1.14 -12.52
N ARG A 15 -5.08 1.51 -13.81
CA ARG A 15 -3.85 1.37 -14.61
C ARG A 15 -2.69 2.22 -14.07
N GLN A 16 -2.99 3.32 -13.37
CA GLN A 16 -1.96 4.15 -12.72
C GLN A 16 -1.43 3.55 -11.41
N GLY A 17 -1.93 2.38 -11.00
CA GLY A 17 -1.65 1.79 -9.69
C GLY A 17 -2.41 2.46 -8.55
N ALA A 18 -3.47 3.21 -8.85
CA ALA A 18 -4.33 3.81 -7.84
C ALA A 18 -5.33 2.78 -7.29
N TYR A 19 -5.79 3.05 -6.08
CA TYR A 19 -6.85 2.32 -5.41
C TYR A 19 -8.19 3.04 -5.58
N ILE A 20 -9.26 2.27 -5.72
CA ILE A 20 -10.64 2.79 -5.69
C ILE A 20 -11.29 2.33 -4.39
N THR A 21 -11.65 3.30 -3.56
CA THR A 21 -12.21 3.20 -2.21
C THR A 21 -13.61 3.82 -2.17
N HIS A 22 -14.31 3.67 -1.05
CA HIS A 22 -15.66 4.20 -0.88
C HIS A 22 -15.74 5.73 -1.08
N GLU A 23 -14.66 6.46 -0.78
CA GLU A 23 -14.56 7.91 -0.98
C GLU A 23 -14.72 8.33 -2.46
N GLN A 24 -14.52 7.43 -3.43
CA GLN A 24 -14.82 7.71 -4.84
C GLN A 24 -16.23 7.29 -5.29
N GLY A 25 -17.14 7.04 -4.35
CA GLY A 25 -18.59 6.96 -4.54
C GLY A 25 -19.02 6.14 -5.76
N VAL A 26 -19.33 6.83 -6.86
CA VAL A 26 -19.82 6.24 -8.11
C VAL A 26 -18.89 5.18 -8.69
N LEU A 27 -17.56 5.36 -8.63
CA LEU A 27 -16.60 4.39 -9.17
C LEU A 27 -16.56 3.11 -8.33
N HIS A 28 -16.57 3.28 -7.01
CA HIS A 28 -16.59 2.16 -6.06
C HIS A 28 -17.90 1.38 -6.15
N ALA A 29 -19.03 2.07 -6.18
CA ALA A 29 -20.34 1.45 -6.33
C ALA A 29 -20.44 0.62 -7.62
N ALA A 30 -19.93 1.15 -8.75
CA ALA A 30 -19.93 0.42 -10.01
C ALA A 30 -19.11 -0.88 -9.94
N LEU A 31 -17.90 -0.82 -9.35
CA LEU A 31 -17.05 -1.99 -9.15
C LEU A 31 -17.63 -3.00 -8.15
N ALA A 32 -18.28 -2.52 -7.09
CA ALA A 32 -18.89 -3.37 -6.08
C ALA A 32 -20.12 -4.12 -6.61
N ASP A 33 -20.95 -3.45 -7.41
CA ASP A 33 -22.19 -4.01 -7.99
C ASP A 33 -21.89 -5.03 -9.11
N LYS A 34 -20.91 -4.73 -9.97
CA LYS A 34 -20.60 -5.54 -11.17
C LYS A 34 -19.20 -6.15 -11.16
N TYR A 35 -18.66 -6.50 -10.00
CA TYR A 35 -17.27 -6.92 -9.84
C TYR A 35 -16.82 -7.99 -10.85
N GLU A 36 -17.60 -9.07 -11.01
CA GLU A 36 -17.25 -10.16 -11.93
C GLU A 36 -17.25 -9.69 -13.39
N ASP A 37 -18.18 -8.81 -13.80
CA ASP A 37 -18.21 -8.26 -15.17
C ASP A 37 -16.95 -7.43 -15.46
N TYR A 38 -16.50 -6.59 -14.50
CA TYR A 38 -15.23 -5.85 -14.67
C TYR A 38 -14.03 -6.78 -14.67
N ARG A 39 -14.01 -7.79 -13.79
CA ARG A 39 -12.91 -8.76 -13.70
C ARG A 39 -12.76 -9.51 -15.01
N SER A 40 -13.84 -10.07 -15.55
CA SER A 40 -13.85 -10.75 -16.85
C SER A 40 -13.51 -9.82 -18.02
N TYR A 41 -13.81 -8.53 -17.92
CA TYR A 41 -13.41 -7.55 -18.93
C TYR A 41 -11.90 -7.28 -18.94
N PHE A 42 -11.27 -7.23 -17.76
CA PHE A 42 -9.84 -6.90 -17.62
C PHE A 42 -8.90 -8.11 -17.75
N GLU A 43 -9.35 -9.30 -17.38
CA GLU A 43 -8.54 -10.53 -17.38
C GLU A 43 -7.88 -10.84 -18.74
N PRO A 44 -8.56 -10.76 -19.91
CA PRO A 44 -7.92 -10.99 -21.21
C PRO A 44 -6.84 -9.98 -21.57
N LEU A 45 -6.78 -8.83 -20.88
CA LEU A 45 -5.76 -7.80 -21.06
C LEU A 45 -4.53 -8.02 -20.16
N GLY A 46 -4.52 -9.10 -19.35
CA GLY A 46 -3.50 -9.36 -18.35
C GLY A 46 -3.58 -8.43 -17.13
N LEU A 47 -4.77 -7.91 -16.84
CA LEU A 47 -5.01 -6.99 -15.73
C LEU A 47 -5.86 -7.66 -14.67
N ASN A 48 -5.24 -8.04 -13.56
CA ASN A 48 -5.92 -8.78 -12.50
C ASN A 48 -6.62 -7.79 -11.57
N LEU A 49 -7.94 -7.60 -11.76
CA LEU A 49 -8.76 -6.79 -10.86
C LEU A 49 -8.97 -7.51 -9.53
N VAL A 50 -8.46 -6.91 -8.44
CA VAL A 50 -8.58 -7.44 -7.09
C VAL A 50 -9.57 -6.60 -6.29
N ARG A 51 -10.53 -7.27 -5.64
CA ARG A 51 -11.32 -6.70 -4.53
C ARG A 51 -10.66 -7.11 -3.21
N HIS A 52 -10.19 -6.13 -2.44
CA HIS A 52 -9.61 -6.38 -1.14
C HIS A 52 -10.70 -6.68 -0.08
N PRO A 53 -10.44 -7.52 0.95
CA PRO A 53 -11.40 -7.79 2.04
C PRO A 53 -11.87 -6.54 2.80
N ARG A 54 -11.08 -5.45 2.78
CA ARG A 54 -11.42 -4.14 3.36
C ARG A 54 -12.26 -3.25 2.43
N ASP A 55 -12.75 -3.80 1.32
CA ASP A 55 -13.68 -3.17 0.37
C ASP A 55 -13.09 -1.99 -0.43
N PHE A 56 -11.93 -2.23 -1.03
CA PHE A 56 -11.33 -1.36 -2.05
C PHE A 56 -10.81 -2.20 -3.22
N PHE A 57 -10.57 -1.56 -4.36
CA PHE A 57 -10.20 -2.23 -5.62
C PHE A 57 -8.86 -1.72 -6.14
N TYR A 58 -8.07 -2.61 -6.73
CA TYR A 58 -6.80 -2.29 -7.38
C TYR A 58 -6.47 -3.30 -8.49
N PHE A 59 -5.54 -2.97 -9.38
CA PHE A 59 -4.93 -3.96 -10.27
C PHE A 59 -3.72 -4.61 -9.60
N HIS A 60 -3.70 -5.94 -9.62
CA HIS A 60 -2.49 -6.71 -9.46
C HIS A 60 -1.92 -7.00 -10.85
N THR A 61 -0.60 -6.91 -10.99
CA THR A 61 0.09 -7.26 -12.23
C THR A 61 1.14 -8.31 -11.91
N ASP A 62 1.00 -9.50 -12.49
CA ASP A 62 1.97 -10.57 -12.31
C ASP A 62 3.35 -10.18 -12.89
N SER A 63 3.36 -9.30 -13.90
CA SER A 63 4.57 -8.72 -14.52
C SER A 63 5.22 -7.59 -13.71
N ALA A 64 4.86 -7.39 -12.44
CA ALA A 64 5.47 -6.35 -11.58
C ALA A 64 7.00 -6.55 -11.41
N GLU A 65 7.54 -7.72 -11.72
CA GLU A 65 8.99 -7.96 -11.75
C GLU A 65 9.71 -7.18 -12.86
N ASN A 66 9.03 -6.81 -13.96
CA ASN A 66 9.64 -6.18 -15.14
C ASN A 66 9.23 -4.72 -15.38
N THR A 67 8.29 -4.19 -14.60
CA THR A 67 7.86 -2.79 -14.70
C THR A 67 8.38 -2.01 -13.48
N PRO A 68 9.15 -0.93 -13.67
CA PRO A 68 9.60 -0.13 -12.55
C PRO A 68 8.40 0.34 -11.72
N PRO A 69 8.46 0.23 -10.37
CA PRO A 69 7.43 0.79 -9.53
C PRO A 69 7.28 2.28 -9.83
N SER A 70 6.07 2.81 -9.61
CA SER A 70 5.87 4.27 -9.66
C SER A 70 6.97 4.96 -8.86
N SER A 71 7.56 6.03 -9.40
CA SER A 71 8.64 6.77 -8.75
C SER A 71 8.27 7.29 -7.35
N ALA A 72 6.97 7.39 -7.04
CA ALA A 72 6.48 7.76 -5.73
C ALA A 72 6.53 6.62 -4.70
N LEU A 73 6.53 5.34 -5.11
CA LEU A 73 6.39 4.21 -4.19
C LEU A 73 7.52 4.09 -3.15
N PRO A 74 8.82 4.27 -3.49
CA PRO A 74 9.87 4.28 -2.48
C PRO A 74 9.67 5.37 -1.43
N ALA A 75 9.28 6.58 -1.87
CA ALA A 75 9.00 7.70 -0.97
C ALA A 75 7.79 7.44 -0.08
N VAL A 76 6.71 6.85 -0.62
CA VAL A 76 5.54 6.42 0.15
C VAL A 76 5.94 5.37 1.19
N ALA A 77 6.73 4.35 0.82
CA ALA A 77 7.14 3.30 1.74
C ALA A 77 7.96 3.84 2.91
N VAL A 78 8.95 4.70 2.65
CA VAL A 78 9.76 5.35 3.69
C VAL A 78 8.89 6.24 4.58
N PHE A 79 7.97 7.00 3.98
CA PHE A 79 7.03 7.83 4.73
C PHE A 79 6.16 7.01 5.68
N CYS A 80 5.57 5.91 5.19
CA CYS A 80 4.78 4.99 6.01
C CYS A 80 5.62 4.36 7.14
N PHE A 81 6.85 3.94 6.84
CA PHE A 81 7.78 3.38 7.82
C PHE A 81 8.02 4.35 8.98
N ILE A 82 8.31 5.62 8.67
CA ILE A 82 8.55 6.66 9.68
C ILE A 82 7.34 6.83 10.59
N LEU A 83 6.13 6.86 10.03
CA LEU A 83 4.92 7.01 10.84
C LEU A 83 4.65 5.79 11.71
N ILE A 84 4.83 4.58 11.18
CA ILE A 84 4.70 3.34 11.93
C ILE A 84 5.70 3.33 13.09
N GLU A 85 6.97 3.61 12.83
CA GLU A 85 8.02 3.58 13.83
C GLU A 85 7.82 4.67 14.90
N SER A 86 7.47 5.91 14.50
CA SER A 86 7.19 6.99 15.44
C SER A 86 5.99 6.65 16.35
N SER A 87 4.92 6.11 15.77
CA SER A 87 3.71 5.74 16.52
C SER A 87 3.99 4.59 17.49
N ALA A 88 4.77 3.60 17.07
CA ALA A 88 5.18 2.49 17.93
C ALA A 88 6.07 2.95 19.08
N ASN A 89 7.02 3.87 18.83
CA ASN A 89 7.88 4.44 19.86
C ASN A 89 7.10 5.27 20.91
N GLU A 90 5.95 5.83 20.53
CA GLU A 90 5.02 6.52 21.44
C GLU A 90 4.08 5.54 22.18
N GLY A 91 4.19 4.23 21.93
CA GLY A 91 3.32 3.21 22.52
C GLY A 91 1.87 3.24 22.01
N ARG A 92 1.62 3.89 20.86
CA ARG A 92 0.27 3.97 20.27
C ARG A 92 -0.09 2.67 19.54
N PRO A 93 -1.38 2.27 19.52
CA PRO A 93 -1.84 1.22 18.63
C PRO A 93 -1.72 1.68 17.18
N VAL A 94 -0.65 1.25 16.48
CA VAL A 94 -0.23 1.78 15.18
C VAL A 94 -1.33 1.76 14.13
N GLU A 95 -1.99 0.60 13.93
CA GLU A 95 -3.04 0.46 12.90
C GLU A 95 -4.22 1.38 13.18
N GLU A 96 -4.69 1.42 14.43
CA GLU A 96 -5.80 2.28 14.85
C GLU A 96 -5.43 3.74 14.63
N TYR A 97 -4.33 4.20 15.22
CA TYR A 97 -3.86 5.59 15.13
C TYR A 97 -3.69 6.07 13.69
N LEU A 98 -3.05 5.28 12.82
CA LEU A 98 -2.82 5.71 11.44
C LEU A 98 -4.12 5.79 10.62
N LEU A 99 -5.14 4.98 10.94
CA LEU A 99 -6.38 4.92 10.16
C LEU A 99 -7.52 5.78 10.73
N THR A 100 -7.43 6.22 11.99
CA THR A 100 -8.45 7.07 12.63
C THR A 100 -8.09 8.56 12.62
N ASP A 101 -6.81 8.88 12.70
CA ASP A 101 -6.38 10.26 12.95
C ASP A 101 -6.24 11.10 11.69
N ARG A 102 -6.24 12.42 11.90
CA ARG A 102 -5.83 13.42 10.91
C ARG A 102 -4.45 13.93 11.26
N PHE A 103 -3.60 14.01 10.24
CA PHE A 103 -2.22 14.41 10.35
C PHE A 103 -2.05 15.79 9.73
N SER A 104 -1.55 16.76 10.52
CA SER A 104 -1.08 18.03 9.97
C SER A 104 0.30 17.85 9.37
N ILE A 105 0.53 18.39 8.17
CA ILE A 105 1.84 18.35 7.51
C ILE A 105 2.93 18.94 8.41
N ALA A 106 2.63 20.06 9.07
CA ALA A 106 3.56 20.74 9.99
C ALA A 106 3.85 19.92 11.27
N GLY A 107 2.93 19.04 11.69
CA GLY A 107 3.04 18.24 12.90
C GLY A 107 3.69 16.86 12.70
N LEU A 108 4.07 16.51 11.48
CA LEU A 108 4.62 15.20 11.18
C LEU A 108 6.07 15.05 11.70
N PRO A 109 6.46 13.87 12.24
CA PRO A 109 7.79 13.63 12.80
C PRO A 109 8.93 13.65 11.76
N HIS A 110 8.58 13.72 10.47
CA HIS A 110 9.48 13.63 9.33
C HIS A 110 10.66 14.63 9.31
N LEU A 111 10.56 15.75 10.02
CA LEU A 111 11.64 16.75 10.18
C LEU A 111 12.07 16.97 11.63
N THR A 112 11.62 16.16 12.58
CA THR A 112 11.98 16.36 14.00
C THR A 112 13.24 15.60 14.40
N LEU A 113 13.48 14.42 13.80
CA LEU A 113 14.66 13.60 14.04
C LEU A 113 15.57 13.55 12.81
N ASP A 114 16.89 13.68 13.01
CA ASP A 114 17.87 13.66 11.92
C ASP A 114 17.86 12.35 11.12
N ARG A 115 17.54 11.22 11.78
CA ARG A 115 17.36 9.93 11.09
C ARG A 115 16.20 9.97 10.09
N TYR A 116 15.07 10.58 10.44
CA TYR A 116 13.89 10.66 9.58
C TYR A 116 14.12 11.57 8.38
N LYS A 117 14.81 12.70 8.61
CA LYS A 117 15.29 13.56 7.53
C LYS A 117 16.19 12.81 6.57
N ALA A 118 17.15 12.03 7.09
CA ALA A 118 18.08 11.26 6.26
C ALA A 118 17.36 10.21 5.40
N HIS A 119 16.40 9.48 5.98
CA HIS A 119 15.61 8.50 5.23
C HIS A 119 14.77 9.12 4.12
N LEU A 120 14.10 10.25 4.38
CA LEU A 120 13.28 10.95 3.38
C LEU A 120 14.12 11.61 2.29
N LYS A 121 15.25 12.20 2.65
CA LYS A 121 16.22 12.74 1.70
C LYS A 121 16.74 11.67 0.74
N ALA A 122 16.97 10.45 1.22
CA ALA A 122 17.40 9.32 0.38
C ALA A 122 16.37 8.94 -0.71
N VAL A 123 15.10 9.33 -0.55
CA VAL A 123 14.01 9.11 -1.51
C VAL A 123 13.51 10.41 -2.16
N GLY A 124 14.29 11.48 -2.08
CA GLY A 124 14.02 12.76 -2.76
C GLY A 124 12.95 13.63 -2.08
N VAL A 125 12.74 13.46 -0.78
CA VAL A 125 11.87 14.30 0.05
C VAL A 125 12.73 15.07 1.05
N ASP A 126 13.19 16.25 0.63
CA ASP A 126 14.19 17.05 1.35
C ASP A 126 13.60 18.14 2.24
N ASP A 127 12.36 18.55 1.95
CA ASP A 127 11.71 19.72 2.53
C ASP A 127 10.18 19.53 2.58
N GLU A 128 9.50 20.49 3.19
CA GLU A 128 8.04 20.46 3.33
C GLU A 128 7.33 20.52 1.96
N LEU A 129 7.91 21.20 0.97
CA LEU A 129 7.35 21.31 -0.38
C LEU A 129 7.33 19.95 -1.09
N SER A 130 8.43 19.20 -1.01
CA SER A 130 8.55 17.85 -1.53
C SER A 130 7.68 16.86 -0.75
N LEU A 131 7.51 17.03 0.57
CA LEU A 131 6.52 16.24 1.31
C LEU A 131 5.09 16.51 0.80
N ARG A 132 4.70 17.78 0.60
CA ARG A 132 3.38 18.12 0.05
C ARG A 132 3.16 17.50 -1.33
N LYS A 133 4.21 17.41 -2.17
CA LYS A 133 4.15 16.70 -3.46
C LYS A 133 3.97 15.19 -3.29
N LEU A 134 4.62 14.58 -2.28
CA LEU A 134 4.41 13.18 -1.93
C LEU A 134 2.95 12.94 -1.51
N ILE A 135 2.41 13.74 -0.60
CA ILE A 135 1.02 13.62 -0.14
C ILE A 135 0.03 13.79 -1.31
N LYS A 136 0.24 14.77 -2.20
CA LYS A 136 -0.58 14.89 -3.42
C LYS A 136 -0.49 13.66 -4.32
N SER A 137 0.68 13.03 -4.41
CA SER A 137 0.84 11.76 -5.13
C SER A 137 0.06 10.63 -4.48
N MET A 138 0.05 10.57 -3.14
CA MET A 138 -0.74 9.62 -2.35
C MET A 138 -2.25 9.85 -2.53
N VAL A 139 -2.72 11.09 -2.62
CA VAL A 139 -4.12 11.42 -2.96
C VAL A 139 -4.48 10.85 -4.33
N ARG A 140 -3.65 11.11 -5.34
CA ARG A 140 -3.88 10.59 -6.70
C ARG A 140 -3.95 9.06 -6.72
N LEU A 141 -3.13 8.39 -5.92
CA LEU A 141 -3.09 6.94 -5.80
C LEU A 141 -4.20 6.37 -4.90
N GLY A 142 -5.02 7.19 -4.24
CA GLY A 142 -6.10 6.72 -3.36
C GLY A 142 -5.65 6.23 -1.98
N TRP A 143 -4.45 6.63 -1.54
CA TRP A 143 -3.93 6.26 -0.21
C TRP A 143 -4.38 7.19 0.90
N VAL A 144 -4.63 8.45 0.57
CA VAL A 144 -4.97 9.50 1.54
C VAL A 144 -6.04 10.41 0.98
N GLU A 145 -6.80 11.01 1.88
CA GLU A 145 -7.64 12.17 1.61
C GLU A 145 -6.97 13.40 2.22
N TYR A 146 -6.89 14.48 1.45
CA TYR A 146 -6.26 15.74 1.85
C TYR A 146 -7.31 16.83 2.00
N PHE A 147 -7.22 17.60 3.09
CA PHE A 147 -8.19 18.61 3.49
C PHE A 147 -7.63 20.04 3.32
N ASN A 148 -8.52 21.03 3.28
CA ASN A 148 -8.17 22.43 3.03
C ASN A 148 -7.39 23.10 4.18
N ASP A 149 -7.43 22.51 5.38
CA ASP A 149 -6.71 22.96 6.58
C ASP A 149 -5.28 22.39 6.67
N ASP A 150 -4.76 21.88 5.56
CA ASP A 150 -3.43 21.27 5.47
C ASP A 150 -3.25 20.02 6.35
N THR A 151 -4.35 19.29 6.51
CA THR A 151 -4.35 17.97 7.13
C THR A 151 -4.66 16.89 6.09
N PHE A 152 -4.31 15.65 6.41
CA PHE A 152 -4.71 14.48 5.64
C PHE A 152 -5.07 13.33 6.57
N ARG A 153 -5.82 12.35 6.06
CA ARG A 153 -6.04 11.06 6.71
C ARG A 153 -5.70 9.93 5.75
N PHE A 154 -5.26 8.80 6.29
CA PHE A 154 -5.11 7.59 5.50
C PHE A 154 -6.46 6.99 5.14
N LEU A 155 -6.52 6.38 3.96
CA LEU A 155 -7.65 5.60 3.49
C LEU A 155 -7.36 4.11 3.67
N ARG A 156 -8.40 3.28 3.53
CA ARG A 156 -8.34 1.82 3.69
C ARG A 156 -7.21 1.12 2.91
N PRO A 157 -6.79 1.57 1.70
CA PRO A 157 -5.65 0.98 1.01
C PRO A 157 -4.35 0.95 1.81
N PHE A 158 -4.21 1.78 2.84
CA PHE A 158 -3.07 1.73 3.75
C PHE A 158 -2.87 0.35 4.40
N HIS A 159 -3.93 -0.44 4.58
CA HIS A 159 -3.81 -1.83 5.06
C HIS A 159 -2.88 -2.70 4.20
N ARG A 160 -2.68 -2.37 2.90
CA ARG A 160 -1.73 -3.10 2.04
C ARG A 160 -0.29 -3.04 2.55
N VAL A 161 0.09 -2.00 3.29
CA VAL A 161 1.40 -1.93 3.92
C VAL A 161 1.51 -3.01 5.00
N PHE A 162 0.49 -3.14 5.86
CA PHE A 162 0.46 -4.18 6.90
C PHE A 162 0.42 -5.58 6.30
N ASP A 163 -0.41 -5.80 5.27
CA ASP A 163 -0.44 -7.08 4.55
C ASP A 163 0.95 -7.44 4.01
N LYS A 164 1.63 -6.47 3.38
CA LYS A 164 2.97 -6.70 2.82
C LYS A 164 4.02 -6.95 3.89
N CYS A 165 3.96 -6.27 5.02
CA CYS A 165 4.82 -6.58 6.15
C CYS A 165 4.59 -8.01 6.67
N ALA A 166 3.32 -8.44 6.78
CA ALA A 166 2.98 -9.80 7.20
C ALA A 166 3.44 -10.86 6.18
N GLU A 167 3.22 -10.62 4.87
CA GLU A 167 3.69 -11.47 3.78
C GLU A 167 5.22 -11.64 3.81
N ILE A 168 5.97 -10.54 3.96
CA ILE A 168 7.44 -10.57 4.06
C ILE A 168 7.91 -11.32 5.31
N SER A 169 7.26 -11.08 6.45
CA SER A 169 7.59 -11.76 7.71
C SER A 169 7.37 -13.28 7.60
N ALA A 170 6.23 -13.68 7.04
CA ALA A 170 5.90 -15.10 6.84
C ALA A 170 6.88 -15.78 5.88
N ALA A 171 7.25 -15.10 4.77
CA ALA A 171 8.24 -15.61 3.84
C ALA A 171 9.62 -15.80 4.50
N ALA A 172 10.04 -14.83 5.32
CA ALA A 172 11.30 -14.92 6.06
C ALA A 172 11.31 -16.05 7.11
N GLU A 173 10.17 -16.30 7.77
CA GLU A 173 10.03 -17.45 8.69
C GLU A 173 10.06 -18.79 7.94
N GLN A 174 9.40 -18.87 6.78
CA GLN A 174 9.41 -20.07 5.94
C GLN A 174 10.81 -20.39 5.41
N GLU A 175 11.57 -19.37 4.99
CA GLU A 175 12.97 -19.51 4.57
C GLU A 175 13.83 -20.03 5.72
N LYS A 176 13.75 -19.41 6.91
CA LYS A 176 14.46 -19.89 8.11
C LYS A 176 14.12 -21.34 8.44
N ARG A 177 12.84 -21.73 8.36
CA ARG A 177 12.40 -23.10 8.62
C ARG A 177 12.95 -24.11 7.61
N SER A 178 12.99 -23.73 6.32
CA SER A 178 13.55 -24.59 5.27
C SER A 178 15.05 -24.85 5.44
N VAL A 179 15.81 -23.84 5.90
CA VAL A 179 17.24 -23.98 6.23
C VAL A 179 17.46 -24.93 7.41
N LEU A 180 16.62 -24.86 8.45
CA LEU A 180 16.71 -25.74 9.61
C LEU A 180 16.40 -27.21 9.25
N ILE A 181 15.37 -27.47 8.44
CA ILE A 181 15.04 -28.83 7.97
C ILE A 181 16.20 -29.45 7.16
N ASN A 182 16.89 -28.64 6.35
CA ASN A 182 18.01 -29.10 5.54
C ASN A 182 19.33 -29.27 6.33
N THR A 183 19.36 -28.90 7.61
CA THR A 183 20.53 -29.03 8.49
C THR A 183 20.35 -30.04 9.62
N GLU A 184 19.16 -30.62 9.77
CA GLU A 184 18.93 -31.74 10.69
C GLU A 184 19.58 -33.03 10.12
N PRO A 185 20.49 -33.68 10.86
CA PRO A 185 21.05 -34.95 10.41
C PRO A 185 19.94 -35.99 10.32
N THR A 186 19.83 -36.64 9.16
CA THR A 186 18.95 -37.79 8.98
C THR A 186 19.40 -38.89 9.94
N ILE A 187 18.62 -39.15 10.99
CA ILE A 187 18.89 -40.26 11.90
C ILE A 187 18.58 -41.53 11.11
N ASP A 188 19.63 -42.24 10.69
CA ASP A 188 19.52 -43.51 10.00
C ASP A 188 18.96 -44.56 11.00
N PRO A 189 17.77 -45.13 10.75
CA PRO A 189 17.13 -46.03 11.72
C PRO A 189 17.82 -47.40 11.84
N GLU A 190 18.90 -47.68 11.09
CA GLU A 190 19.62 -48.96 11.11
C GLU A 190 20.84 -49.02 12.06
N LEU A 191 20.97 -48.09 13.02
CA LEU A 191 21.95 -48.20 14.12
C LEU A 191 21.25 -48.44 15.46
N ASN A 192 20.81 -49.68 15.66
CA ASN A 192 20.61 -50.33 16.95
C ASN A 192 20.96 -51.82 16.85
#